data_AF-A0AAF0R383-F1
#
_entry.id   AF-A0AAF0R383-F1
#
_cell.length_a   1.000
_cell.length_b   1.000
_cell.length_c   1.000
_cell.angle_alpha   90.00
_cell.angle_beta   90.00
_cell.angle_gamma   90.00
#
_symmetry.space_group_name_H-M   'P 1'
#
loop_
_entity.id
_entity.type
_entity.pdbx_description
1 polymer ?
#
loop_
_entity_poly.entity_id
_entity_poly.type
_entity_poly.pdbx_seq_one_letter_code
_entity_poly.pdbx_strand_id
1 'polypeptide(L)' 'DSLILKNALDENWKIPWRITSDERCIKRLIKAGKVTVVHTFREGNLMEDFFINVVFDFAGRVTFSSYKELPKR' A
#
# COMPACT_ATOMS: atom_id res chain seq x y z
N ASP A 1 -6.24 0.07 0.17
CA ASP A 1 -7.53 -0.67 0.17
C ASP A 1 -7.44 -2.15 0.62
N SER A 2 -6.28 -2.68 1.00
CA SER A 2 -6.15 -4.08 1.47
C SER A 2 -6.66 -4.30 2.90
N LEU A 3 -7.86 -4.87 3.04
CA LEU A 3 -8.44 -5.22 4.35
C LEU A 3 -7.66 -6.36 5.03
N ILE A 4 -7.12 -7.29 4.24
CA ILE A 4 -6.31 -8.41 4.74
C ILE A 4 -5.08 -7.86 5.47
N LEU A 5 -4.37 -6.92 4.85
CA LEU A 5 -3.18 -6.31 5.45
C LEU A 5 -3.55 -5.53 6.71
N LYS A 6 -4.67 -4.79 6.70
CA LYS A 6 -5.14 -4.08 7.90
C LYS A 6 -5.38 -5.03 9.07
N ASN A 7 -6.12 -6.12 8.84
CA ASN A 7 -6.41 -7.12 9.88
C ASN A 7 -5.18 -7.88 10.36
N ALA A 8 -4.21 -8.12 9.47
CA ALA A 8 -2.93 -8.69 9.84
C ALA A 8 -2.14 -7.75 10.77
N LEU A 9 -2.05 -6.47 10.41
CA LEU A 9 -1.33 -5.47 11.19
C LEU A 9 -1.97 -5.22 12.56
N ASP A 10 -3.30 -5.30 12.64
CA ASP A 10 -4.07 -5.18 13.89
C ASP A 10 -4.07 -6.48 14.72
N GLU A 11 -3.42 -7.55 14.25
CA GLU A 11 -3.37 -8.86 14.91
C GLU A 11 -4.74 -9.55 15.04
N ASN A 12 -5.75 -9.07 14.32
CA ASN A 12 -7.08 -9.69 14.27
C ASN A 12 -7.01 -11.05 13.58
N TRP A 13 -6.17 -11.18 12.54
CA TRP A 13 -6.05 -12.40 11.73
C TRP A 13 -4.66 -13.01 11.80
N LYS A 14 -4.61 -14.35 11.91
CA LYS A 14 -3.36 -15.10 11.77
C LYS A 14 -2.90 -15.07 10.33
N ILE A 15 -1.65 -14.66 10.11
CA ILE A 15 -1.05 -14.62 8.78
C ILE A 15 -0.28 -15.90 8.45
N PRO A 16 -0.18 -16.27 7.16
CA PRO A 16 0.73 -17.31 6.72
C PRO A 16 2.19 -16.97 7.04
N TRP A 17 2.97 -17.98 7.42
CA TRP A 17 4.41 -17.84 7.71
C TRP A 17 5.22 -17.16 6.59
N ARG A 18 4.76 -17.30 5.34
CA ARG A 18 5.43 -16.74 4.14
C ARG A 18 5.53 -15.22 4.16
N ILE A 19 4.62 -14.52 4.85
CA ILE A 19 4.57 -13.04 4.87
C ILE A 19 4.91 -12.44 6.24
N THR A 20 5.28 -13.27 7.22
CA THR A 20 5.56 -12.82 8.59
C THR A 20 6.77 -11.90 8.69
N SER A 21 7.76 -12.06 7.80
CA SER A 21 8.91 -11.16 7.76
C SER A 21 8.48 -9.74 7.34
N ASP A 22 7.64 -9.64 6.31
CA ASP A 22 7.16 -8.36 5.78
C ASP A 22 6.25 -7.66 6.78
N GLU A 23 5.31 -8.38 7.39
CA GLU A 23 4.42 -7.86 8.43
C GLU A 23 5.24 -7.27 9.61
N ARG A 24 6.25 -8.00 10.08
CA ARG A 24 7.13 -7.52 11.16
C ARG A 24 7.92 -6.27 10.75
N CYS A 25 8.39 -6.21 9.51
CA CYS A 25 9.09 -5.04 8.98
C CYS A 25 8.15 -3.82 8.95
N ILE A 26 6.95 -3.98 8.40
CA ILE A 26 5.93 -2.92 8.33
C ILE A 26 5.58 -2.42 9.73
N LYS A 27 5.33 -3.31 10.71
CA LYS A 27 5.06 -2.93 12.10
C LYS A 27 6.18 -2.10 12.73
N ARG A 28 7.45 -2.42 12.44
CA ARG A 28 8.60 -1.63 12.92
C ARG A 28 8.59 -0.22 12.33
N LEU A 29 8.31 -0.09 11.03
CA LEU A 29 8.23 1.21 10.35
C LEU A 29 7.08 2.06 10.88
N ILE A 30 5.91 1.44 11.08
CA ILE A 30 4.73 2.10 11.68
C ILE A 30 5.08 2.66 13.07
N LYS A 31 5.71 1.83 13.92
CA LYS A 31 6.11 2.21 15.27
C LYS A 31 7.18 3.32 15.27
N ALA A 32 8.15 3.25 14.37
CA ALA A 32 9.20 4.27 14.25
C ALA A 32 8.66 5.62 13.76
N GLY A 33 7.73 5.60 12.80
CA GLY A 33 7.16 6.81 12.18
C GLY A 33 5.95 7.41 12.90
N LYS A 34 5.43 6.77 13.97
CA LYS A 34 4.14 7.12 14.60
C LYS A 34 3.01 7.22 13.57
N VAL A 35 2.97 6.28 12.64
CA VAL A 35 2.00 6.26 11.54
C VAL A 35 0.72 5.54 11.99
N THR A 36 -0.43 6.02 11.53
CA THR A 36 -1.71 5.31 11.66
C THR A 36 -2.07 4.69 10.32
N VAL A 37 -2.35 3.39 10.31
CA VAL A 37 -2.84 2.69 9.11
C VAL A 37 -4.36 2.62 9.17
N VAL A 38 -5.01 3.11 8.12
CA VAL A 38 -6.47 3.11 7.96
C VAL A 38 -6.82 2.35 6.69
N HIS A 39 -7.89 1.56 6.74
CA HIS A 39 -8.45 0.94 5.56
C HIS A 39 -9.39 1.92 4.85
N THR A 40 -9.23 2.08 3.55
CA THR A 40 -10.08 2.88 2.67
C THR A 40 -10.60 2.02 1.54
N PHE A 41 -11.77 2.36 1.00
CA PHE A 41 -12.28 1.73 -0.21
C PHE A 41 -11.39 2.04 -1.42
N ARG A 42 -11.43 1.16 -2.42
CA ARG A 42 -10.56 1.24 -3.61
C ARG A 42 -10.80 2.52 -4.41
N GLU A 43 -12.04 2.98 -4.47
CA GLU A 43 -12.44 4.25 -5.09
C GLU A 43 -11.80 5.45 -4.40
N GLY A 44 -11.43 5.34 -3.12
CA GLY A 44 -10.70 6.36 -2.38
C GLY A 44 -9.17 6.30 -2.56
N ASN A 45 -8.68 5.32 -3.32
CA ASN A 45 -7.27 4.96 -3.41
C ASN A 45 -6.73 4.90 -4.85
N LEU A 46 -7.39 5.61 -5.77
CA LEU A 46 -7.11 5.61 -7.22
C LEU A 46 -5.66 5.93 -7.57
N MET A 47 -4.98 6.71 -6.74
CA MET A 47 -3.58 7.07 -6.96
C MET A 47 -2.64 5.89 -6.75
N GLU A 48 -2.88 5.03 -5.75
CA GLU A 48 -2.11 3.80 -5.56
C GLU A 48 -2.34 2.84 -6.72
N ASP A 49 -3.61 2.61 -7.08
CA ASP A 49 -4.01 1.75 -8.19
C ASP A 49 -3.33 2.15 -9.50
N PHE A 50 -3.27 3.44 -9.79
CA PHE A 50 -2.56 3.95 -10.96
C PHE A 50 -1.09 3.59 -10.94
N PHE A 51 -0.38 3.81 -9.83
CA PHE A 51 1.03 3.49 -9.76
C PHE A 51 1.30 1.99 -9.86
N ILE A 52 0.46 1.16 -9.24
CA ILE A 52 0.58 -0.30 -9.36
C ILE A 52 0.40 -0.73 -10.82
N ASN A 53 -0.61 -0.22 -11.52
CA ASN A 53 -0.86 -0.55 -12.91
C ASN A 53 0.30 -0.08 -13.81
N VAL A 54 0.82 1.13 -13.60
CA VAL A 54 1.98 1.64 -14.36
C VAL A 54 3.20 0.72 -14.18
N VAL A 55 3.48 0.28 -12.94
CA VAL A 55 4.61 -0.62 -12.66
C VAL A 55 4.38 -2.03 -13.22
N PHE A 56 3.14 -2.50 -13.21
CA PHE A 56 2.79 -3.82 -13.75
C PHE A 56 2.87 -3.85 -15.28
N ASP A 57 2.40 -2.79 -15.94
CA ASP A 57 2.37 -2.68 -17.39
C ASP A 57 3.75 -2.34 -17.99
N PHE A 58 4.62 -1.68 -17.21
CA PHE A 58 5.92 -1.22 -17.69
C PHE A 58 7.06 -1.54 -16.73
N ALA A 59 7.92 -2.46 -17.14
CA ALA A 59 9.18 -2.76 -16.45
C ALA A 59 10.25 -1.69 -16.78
N GLY A 60 10.11 -0.50 -16.21
CA GLY A 60 11.08 0.59 -16.37
C GLY A 60 10.77 1.81 -15.53
N ARG A 61 11.53 2.89 -15.73
CA ARG A 61 11.31 4.16 -15.04
C ARG A 61 10.29 4.99 -15.81
N VAL A 62 9.18 5.32 -15.16
CA VAL A 62 8.21 6.32 -15.64
C VAL A 62 8.45 7.63 -14.91
N THR A 63 8.56 8.73 -15.64
CA THR A 63 8.74 10.09 -15.08
C THR A 63 7.55 10.95 -15.45
N PHE A 64 6.93 11.56 -14.45
CA PHE A 64 5.84 12.51 -14.63
C PHE A 64 6.38 13.94 -14.48
N SER A 65 5.98 14.84 -15.38
CA SER A 65 6.45 16.24 -15.36
C SER A 65 5.45 17.19 -14.72
N SER A 66 4.22 16.72 -14.48
CA SER A 66 3.13 17.53 -13.94
C SER A 66 2.17 16.70 -13.10
N TYR A 67 1.62 17.30 -12.04
CA TYR A 67 0.57 16.68 -11.23
C TYR A 67 -0.70 16.39 -12.03
N LYS A 68 -0.92 17.09 -13.17
CA LYS A 68 -2.08 16.87 -14.04
C LYS A 68 -2.05 15.50 -14.74
N GLU A 69 -0.89 14.86 -14.80
CA GLU A 69 -0.70 13.51 -15.38
C GLU A 69 -1.10 12.39 -14.41
N LEU A 70 -1.36 12.74 -13.15
CA LEU A 70 -1.74 11.80 -12.08
C LEU A 70 -3.28 11.73 -11.98
N PRO A 71 -3.82 10.61 -11.47
CA PRO A 71 -5.25 10.46 -11.28
C PRO A 71 -5.80 11.58 -10.40
N LYS A 72 -6.93 12.16 -10.81
CA LYS A 72 -7.67 13.10 -9.97
C LYS A 72 -8.49 12.32 -8.95
N ARG A 73 -8.58 12.87 -7.75
CA ARG A 73 -9.52 12.40 -6.72
C ARG A 73 -10.96 12.70 -7.12
#